data_AF-A0A2G1XHR3-F1
#
_entry.id   AF-A0A2G1XHR3-F1
#
_cell.length_a   1.000
_cell.length_b   1.000
_cell.length_c   1.000
_cell.angle_alpha   90.00
_cell.angle_beta   90.00
_cell.angle_gamma   90.00
#
_symmetry.space_group_name_H-M   'P 1'
#
loop_
_entity.id
_entity.type
_entity.pdbx_description
1 polymer ?
#
loop_
_entity_poly.entity_id
_entity_poly.type
_entity_poly.pdbx_seq_one_letter_code
_entity_poly.pdbx_strand_id
1 'polypeptide(L)'
;MVGVDMARHVAAAIDYYAYAAHDFHGTDVLPETDAAVEPVPAVFEGLSVPVRTAASMLGLSPWTIAHLIERGELRSERGGQYRYVTLTSIFSYRRNTR
;
A
#
# COMPACT_ATOMS: atom_id res chain seq x y z
N MET A 1 14.23 -21.13 14.64
CA MET A 1 14.03 -19.82 15.29
C MET A 1 13.65 -18.81 14.21
N VAL A 2 12.39 -18.83 13.72
CA VAL A 2 11.93 -18.07 12.52
C VAL A 2 10.57 -17.35 12.76
N GLY A 3 10.10 -17.29 14.01
CA GLY A 3 8.77 -16.74 14.33
C GLY A 3 8.75 -15.26 14.69
N VAL A 4 9.91 -14.63 14.92
CA VAL A 4 9.99 -13.28 15.51
C VAL A 4 10.14 -12.20 14.43
N ASP A 5 10.69 -12.55 13.27
CA ASP A 5 11.03 -11.59 12.22
C ASP A 5 9.79 -11.11 11.45
N MET A 6 8.91 -12.04 11.08
CA MET A 6 7.65 -11.73 10.40
C MET A 6 6.69 -10.91 11.28
N ALA A 7 6.64 -11.21 12.59
CA ALA A 7 5.82 -10.47 13.54
C ALA A 7 6.29 -9.02 13.73
N ARG A 8 7.61 -8.77 13.69
CA ARG A 8 8.16 -7.41 13.73
C ARG A 8 7.84 -6.60 12.49
N HIS A 9 7.90 -7.23 11.31
CA HIS A 9 7.55 -6.55 10.06
C HIS A 9 6.06 -6.22 9.99
N VAL A 10 5.19 -7.13 10.46
CA VAL A 10 3.75 -6.87 10.55
C VAL A 10 3.45 -5.77 11.56
N ALA A 11 4.10 -5.76 12.72
CA ALA A 11 3.93 -4.70 13.72
C ALA A 11 4.35 -3.33 13.17
N ALA A 12 5.51 -3.23 12.52
CA ALA A 12 5.97 -1.99 11.88
C ALA A 12 5.02 -1.51 10.78
N ALA A 13 4.45 -2.43 9.99
CA ALA A 13 3.44 -2.08 8.99
C ALA A 13 2.16 -1.56 9.66
N ILE A 14 1.67 -2.23 10.71
CA ILE A 14 0.48 -1.79 11.46
C ILE A 14 0.71 -0.41 12.09
N ASP A 15 1.87 -0.18 12.71
CA ASP A 15 2.21 1.12 13.30
C ASP A 15 2.33 2.21 12.23
N TYR A 16 2.87 1.90 11.04
CA TYR A 16 2.87 2.82 9.91
C TYR A 16 1.46 3.13 9.41
N TYR A 17 0.56 2.14 9.35
CA TYR A 17 -0.84 2.36 8.98
C TYR A 17 -1.60 3.15 10.04
N ALA A 18 -1.33 2.92 11.33
CA ALA A 18 -1.92 3.68 12.42
C ALA A 18 -1.43 5.14 12.38
N TYR A 19 -0.12 5.35 12.22
CA TYR A 19 0.48 6.67 12.09
C TYR A 19 -0.04 7.40 10.84
N ALA A 20 0.00 6.76 9.68
CA ALA A 20 -0.48 7.33 8.43
C ALA A 20 -2.00 7.58 8.45
N ALA A 21 -2.79 6.81 9.19
CA ALA A 21 -4.23 7.07 9.34
C ALA A 21 -4.53 8.25 10.30
N HIS A 22 -3.64 8.53 11.25
CA HIS A 22 -3.80 9.63 12.21
C HIS A 22 -3.40 11.01 11.65
N ASP A 23 -2.51 11.08 10.65
CA ASP A 23 -2.11 12.35 10.00
C ASP A 23 -3.12 12.86 8.94
N PHE A 24 -4.23 12.16 8.69
CA PHE A 24 -5.26 12.59 7.73
C PHE A 24 -6.46 13.32 8.37
N HIS A 25 -6.34 13.80 9.60
CA HIS A 25 -7.30 14.75 10.16
C HIS A 25 -6.65 16.09 10.49
N GLY A 26 -6.51 16.90 9.44
CA GLY A 26 -6.42 18.35 9.52
C GLY A 26 -5.03 18.90 9.84
N THR A 27 -4.40 19.52 8.85
CA THR A 27 -4.27 20.99 8.82
C THR A 27 -3.80 21.43 7.45
N ASP A 28 -4.51 22.42 6.93
CA ASP A 28 -4.15 23.30 5.83
C ASP A 28 -2.71 23.88 5.97
N VAL A 29 -2.09 24.08 4.81
CA VAL A 29 -0.91 24.92 4.48
C VAL A 29 0.52 24.40 4.74
N LEU A 30 1.30 24.31 3.63
CA LEU A 30 2.65 24.87 3.33
C LEU A 30 3.55 23.88 2.53
N PRO A 31 4.60 24.35 1.83
CA PRO A 31 4.58 25.10 0.57
C PRO A 31 5.32 24.33 -0.56
N GLU A 32 5.18 24.83 -1.78
CA GLU A 32 5.85 24.36 -3.00
C GLU A 32 7.35 24.09 -2.78
N THR A 33 7.73 22.83 -2.61
CA THR A 33 9.12 22.40 -2.70
C THR A 33 9.15 21.20 -3.64
N ASP A 34 9.89 21.39 -4.73
CA ASP A 34 10.30 20.42 -5.74
C ASP A 34 10.36 18.99 -5.16
N ALA A 35 9.28 18.24 -5.35
CA ALA A 35 9.05 16.96 -4.68
C ALA A 35 10.00 15.92 -5.27
N ALA A 36 11.23 15.88 -4.74
CA ALA A 36 12.12 14.73 -4.85
C ALA A 36 11.32 13.52 -4.41
N VAL A 37 10.83 12.76 -5.39
CA VAL A 37 9.87 11.73 -5.06
C VAL A 37 10.60 10.61 -4.35
N GLU A 38 10.43 10.54 -3.04
CA GLU A 38 11.06 9.53 -2.22
C GLU A 38 10.69 8.14 -2.79
N PRO A 39 11.70 7.28 -3.05
CA PRO A 39 11.44 5.92 -3.48
C PRO A 39 10.65 5.20 -2.40
N VAL A 40 9.70 4.36 -2.82
CA VAL A 40 8.91 3.53 -1.88
C VAL A 40 9.90 2.77 -0.97
N PRO A 41 9.82 2.92 0.36
CA PRO A 41 10.77 2.29 1.27
C PRO A 41 10.87 0.78 1.05
N ALA A 42 12.09 0.24 1.03
CA ALA A 42 12.35 -1.19 0.78
C ALA A 42 11.66 -2.12 1.80
N VAL A 43 11.30 -1.62 2.98
CA VAL A 43 10.48 -2.32 3.99
C VAL A 43 9.14 -2.82 3.43
N PHE A 44 8.62 -2.21 2.36
CA PHE A 44 7.37 -2.64 1.72
C PHE A 44 7.58 -3.73 0.66
N GLU A 45 8.82 -4.10 0.34
CA GLU A 45 9.11 -5.20 -0.57
C GLU A 45 8.69 -6.54 0.04
N GLY A 46 8.00 -7.37 -0.75
CA GLY A 46 7.46 -8.65 -0.30
C GLY A 46 6.20 -8.54 0.58
N LEU A 47 5.75 -7.33 0.93
CA LEU A 47 4.49 -7.13 1.64
C LEU A 47 3.33 -7.02 0.65
N SER A 48 2.28 -7.81 0.92
CA SER A 48 1.05 -7.80 0.15
C SER A 48 -0.16 -7.76 1.07
N VAL A 49 -1.24 -7.13 0.58
CA VAL A 49 -2.49 -6.96 1.32
C VAL A 49 -3.67 -7.53 0.54
N PRO A 50 -4.74 -8.01 1.20
CA PRO A 50 -5.93 -8.47 0.50
C PRO A 50 -6.51 -7.37 -0.40
N VAL A 51 -7.15 -7.78 -1.51
CA VAL A 51 -7.81 -6.86 -2.46
C VAL A 51 -8.74 -5.84 -1.77
N ARG A 52 -9.48 -6.25 -0.73
CA ARG A 52 -10.34 -5.32 0.02
C ARG A 52 -9.56 -4.23 0.74
N THR A 53 -8.41 -4.55 1.34
CA THR A 53 -7.55 -3.57 2.00
C THR A 53 -6.94 -2.61 0.98
N ALA A 54 -6.47 -3.13 -0.15
CA ALA A 54 -5.96 -2.31 -1.26
C ALA A 54 -7.03 -1.34 -1.80
N ALA A 55 -8.28 -1.80 -1.90
CA ALA A 55 -9.41 -0.98 -2.31
C ALA A 55 -9.64 0.20 -1.35
N SER A 56 -9.64 -0.06 -0.04
CA SER A 56 -9.74 0.99 0.98
C SER A 56 -8.58 1.99 0.91
N MET A 57 -7.34 1.52 0.69
CA MET A 57 -6.17 2.40 0.58
C MET A 57 -6.21 3.32 -0.64
N LEU A 58 -6.76 2.84 -1.76
CA LEU A 58 -6.86 3.61 -3.00
C LEU A 58 -8.18 4.39 -3.13
N GLY A 59 -9.11 4.24 -2.19
CA GLY A 59 -10.45 4.83 -2.28
C GLY A 59 -11.25 4.28 -3.47
N LEU A 60 -10.97 3.04 -3.88
CA LEU A 60 -11.60 2.39 -5.03
C LEU A 60 -12.51 1.24 -4.59
N SER A 61 -13.34 0.74 -5.51
CA SER A 61 -14.09 -0.49 -5.24
C SER A 61 -13.19 -1.73 -5.36
N PRO A 62 -13.45 -2.83 -4.62
CA PRO A 62 -12.72 -4.08 -4.80
C PRO A 62 -12.79 -4.63 -6.23
N TRP A 63 -13.89 -4.37 -6.94
CA TRP A 63 -14.04 -4.73 -8.35
C TRP A 63 -13.07 -3.94 -9.24
N THR A 64 -12.93 -2.64 -9.00
CA THR A 64 -11.96 -1.78 -9.70
C THR A 64 -10.53 -2.29 -9.49
N ILE A 65 -10.17 -2.68 -8.26
CA ILE A 65 -8.86 -3.28 -7.97
C ILE A 65 -8.65 -4.57 -8.77
N ALA A 66 -9.66 -5.45 -8.80
CA ALA A 66 -9.57 -6.68 -9.59
C ALA A 66 -9.34 -6.38 -11.09
N HIS A 67 -10.04 -5.38 -11.62
CA HIS A 67 -9.88 -4.94 -13.00
C HIS A 67 -8.48 -4.35 -13.28
N LEU A 68 -7.92 -3.56 -12.36
CA LEU A 68 -6.56 -3.02 -12.48
C LEU A 68 -5.49 -4.12 -12.45
N ILE A 69 -5.71 -5.17 -11.66
CA ILE A 69 -4.84 -6.36 -11.65
C ILE A 69 -4.90 -7.08 -13.00
N GLU A 70 -6.09 -7.28 -13.54
CA GLU A 70 -6.29 -7.93 -14.85
C GLU A 70 -5.64 -7.15 -16.00
N ARG A 71 -5.63 -5.81 -15.90
CA ARG A 71 -4.93 -4.91 -16.83
C ARG A 71 -3.41 -4.85 -16.62
N GLY A 72 -2.89 -5.47 -15.57
CA GLY A 72 -1.47 -5.43 -15.22
C GLY A 72 -0.99 -4.11 -14.62
N GLU A 73 -1.91 -3.21 -14.26
CA GLU A 73 -1.61 -1.92 -13.60
C GLU A 73 -1.28 -2.11 -12.12
N LEU A 74 -1.82 -3.17 -11.51
CA LEU A 74 -1.48 -3.60 -10.15
C LEU A 74 -0.84 -4.98 -10.15
N ARG A 75 0.27 -5.12 -9.44
CA ARG A 75 0.92 -6.42 -9.18
C ARG A 75 0.19 -7.13 -8.05
N SER A 76 -0.17 -8.39 -8.32
CA SER A 76 -0.84 -9.25 -7.35
C SER A 76 -0.18 -10.61 -7.25
N GLU A 77 -0.28 -11.19 -6.06
CA GLU A 77 0.14 -12.55 -5.75
C GLU A 77 -1.09 -13.37 -5.33
N ARG A 78 -1.05 -14.69 -5.58
CA ARG A 78 -2.10 -15.61 -5.14
C ARG A 78 -1.67 -16.31 -3.86
N GLY A 79 -2.51 -16.23 -2.83
CA GLY A 79 -2.41 -17.03 -1.62
C GLY A 79 -3.65 -17.91 -1.50
N GLY A 80 -3.58 -19.13 -2.05
CA GLY A 80 -4.74 -20.04 -2.13
C GLY A 80 -5.87 -19.45 -2.99
N GLN A 81 -7.06 -19.34 -2.41
CA GLN A 81 -8.25 -18.78 -3.07
C GLN A 81 -8.28 -17.24 -3.06
N TYR A 82 -7.35 -16.59 -2.34
CA TYR A 82 -7.32 -15.15 -2.18
C TYR A 82 -6.25 -14.51 -3.07
N ARG A 83 -6.55 -13.30 -3.58
CA ARG A 83 -5.57 -12.43 -4.25
C ARG A 83 -5.10 -11.35 -3.29
N TYR A 84 -3.81 -11.11 -3.31
CA TYR A 84 -3.13 -10.09 -2.54
C TYR A 84 -2.44 -9.12 -3.50
N VAL A 85 -2.45 -7.83 -3.20
CA VAL A 85 -1.82 -6.79 -4.01
C VAL A 85 -0.57 -6.31 -3.29
N THR A 86 0.54 -6.19 -4.01
CA THR A 86 1.79 -5.76 -3.38
C THR A 86 1.71 -4.28 -3.00
N LEU A 87 2.23 -3.94 -1.82
CA LEU A 87 2.21 -2.56 -1.34
C LEU A 87 2.99 -1.62 -2.26
N THR A 88 4.12 -2.08 -2.79
CA THR A 88 4.92 -1.35 -3.79
C THR A 88 4.11 -0.96 -5.02
N SER A 89 3.25 -1.86 -5.52
CA SER A 89 2.40 -1.57 -6.66
C SER A 89 1.28 -0.59 -6.34
N ILE A 90 0.70 -0.66 -5.13
CA ILE A 90 -0.35 0.28 -4.68
C ILE A 90 0.23 1.70 -4.59
N PHE A 91 1.38 1.86 -3.96
CA PHE A 91 2.05 3.16 -3.85
C PHE A 91 2.49 3.70 -5.20
N SER A 92 3.00 2.84 -6.08
CA SER A 92 3.37 3.22 -7.45
C SER A 92 2.15 3.69 -8.26
N TYR A 93 1.02 2.98 -8.15
CA TYR A 93 -0.23 3.36 -8.83
C TYR A 93 -0.77 4.71 -8.34
N ARG A 94 -0.79 4.93 -7.02
CA ARG A 94 -1.22 6.20 -6.43
C ARG A 94 -0.35 7.37 -6.87
N ARG A 95 0.96 7.15 -7.00
CA ARG A 95 1.90 8.17 -7.47
C ARG A 95 1.66 8.55 -8.93
N ASN A 96 1.33 7.59 -9.80
CA ASN A 96 1.11 7.82 -11.22
C ASN A 96 -0.26 8.41 -11.56
N THR A 97 -1.24 8.33 -10.64
CA THR A 97 -2.62 8.78 -10.84
C THR A 97 -2.94 10.12 -10.16
N ARG A 98 -1.97 10.71 -9.48
CA ARG A 98 -2.05 12.04 -8.86
C ARG A 98 -1.31 13.05 -9.72
#